data_AF-A0A9E5HMP5-F1
#
_entry.id   AF-A0A9E5HMP5-F1
#
_cell.length_a   1.000
_cell.length_b   1.000
_cell.length_c   1.000
_cell.angle_alpha   90.00
_cell.angle_beta   90.00
_cell.angle_gamma   90.00
#
_symmetry.space_group_name_H-M   'P 1'
#
loop_
_entity.id
_entity.type
_entity.pdbx_description
1 polymer ?
#
loop_
_entity_poly.entity_id
_entity_poly.type
_entity_poly.pdbx_seq_one_letter_code
_entity_poly.pdbx_strand_id
1 'polypeptide(L)'
;TVMTPNKVLTHVNAHHRATNLEFQGYEIHIGQTKGPDCARPFATIDGRADGATSADGRIIGSYLHGMFSNDTFRAAFLAQLGIKSELGNYRQDVETTLDQLAAHLEQHVDLDEILRLAH
;
A
#
# COMPACT_ATOMS: atom_id res chain seq x y z
N THR A 1 -21.20 -1.43 6.07
CA THR A 1 -20.46 -2.59 5.53
C THR A 1 -21.12 -3.88 5.98
N VAL A 2 -21.15 -4.90 5.13
CA VAL A 2 -21.69 -6.23 5.47
C VAL A 2 -20.57 -7.25 5.29
N MET A 3 -20.34 -8.13 6.28
CA MET A 3 -19.34 -9.20 6.19
C MET A 3 -19.81 -10.28 5.21
N THR A 4 -18.88 -10.80 4.41
CA THR A 4 -19.14 -11.85 3.41
C THR A 4 -18.30 -13.09 3.73
N PRO A 5 -18.67 -14.28 3.22
CA PRO A 5 -17.85 -15.48 3.43
C PRO A 5 -16.51 -15.45 2.67
N ASN A 6 -16.33 -14.49 1.75
CA ASN A 6 -15.15 -14.41 0.90
C ASN A 6 -14.18 -13.35 1.42
N LYS A 7 -13.03 -13.80 1.94
CA LYS A 7 -11.91 -12.92 2.24
C LYS A 7 -11.13 -12.62 0.96
N VAL A 8 -10.94 -11.33 0.69
CA VAL A 8 -10.04 -10.83 -0.34
C VAL A 8 -8.71 -10.49 0.31
N LEU A 9 -7.64 -11.04 -0.26
CA LEU A 9 -6.25 -10.67 0.02
C LEU A 9 -5.51 -10.84 -1.30
N THR A 10 -5.35 -9.75 -2.04
CA THR A 10 -4.69 -9.79 -3.35
C THR A 10 -3.83 -8.55 -3.54
N HIS A 11 -2.69 -8.72 -4.20
CA HIS A 11 -1.89 -7.60 -4.67
C HIS A 11 -2.60 -6.94 -5.85
N VAL A 12 -2.57 -5.61 -5.91
CA VAL A 12 -3.31 -4.83 -6.91
C VAL A 12 -2.50 -3.63 -7.39
N ASN A 13 -2.74 -3.26 -8.65
CA ASN A 13 -2.43 -1.93 -9.16
C ASN A 13 -3.69 -1.09 -9.01
N ALA A 14 -3.59 0.01 -8.26
CA ALA A 14 -4.70 0.90 -8.01
C ALA A 14 -4.37 2.29 -8.52
N HIS A 15 -5.40 2.99 -8.98
CA HIS A 15 -5.29 4.35 -9.48
C HIS A 15 -6.09 5.29 -8.57
N HIS A 16 -5.39 6.20 -7.89
CA HIS A 16 -6.01 7.14 -6.98
C HIS A 16 -6.82 8.18 -7.74
N ARG A 17 -8.08 8.37 -7.35
CA ARG A 17 -9.01 9.20 -8.11
C ARG A 17 -8.65 10.68 -8.08
N ALA A 18 -8.17 11.19 -6.96
CA ALA A 18 -7.94 12.63 -6.80
C ALA A 18 -6.61 13.11 -7.39
N THR A 19 -5.56 12.28 -7.35
CA THR A 19 -4.24 12.65 -7.89
C THR A 19 -3.98 12.09 -9.28
N ASN A 20 -4.81 11.13 -9.75
CA ASN A 20 -4.60 10.40 -11.00
C ASN A 20 -3.24 9.66 -11.05
N LEU A 21 -2.75 9.23 -9.89
CA LEU A 21 -1.51 8.48 -9.76
C LEU A 21 -1.81 7.00 -9.53
N GLU A 22 -0.99 6.15 -10.13
CA GLU A 22 -0.97 4.73 -9.87
C GLU A 22 -0.10 4.40 -8.66
N PHE A 23 -0.52 3.40 -7.88
CA PHE A 23 0.27 2.79 -6.82
C PHE A 23 0.00 1.30 -6.72
N GLN A 24 0.99 0.59 -6.18
CA GLN A 24 0.89 -0.83 -5.86
C GLN A 24 0.54 -1.00 -4.38
N GLY A 25 -0.27 -2.01 -4.09
CA GLY A 25 -0.68 -2.32 -2.73
C GLY A 25 -1.45 -3.63 -2.65
N TYR A 26 -2.19 -3.79 -1.55
CA TYR A 26 -3.02 -4.96 -1.32
C TYR A 26 -4.46 -4.55 -1.06
N GLU A 27 -5.41 -5.24 -1.68
CA GLU A 27 -6.80 -5.21 -1.25
C GLU A 27 -6.99 -6.28 -0.18
N ILE A 28 -7.35 -5.87 1.05
CA ILE A 28 -7.51 -6.77 2.19
C ILE A 28 -8.82 -6.50 2.90
N HIS A 29 -9.83 -7.34 2.66
CA HIS A 29 -11.10 -7.22 3.37
C HIS A 29 -11.92 -8.49 3.30
N ILE A 30 -12.94 -8.55 4.14
CA ILE A 30 -13.96 -9.61 4.13
C ILE A 30 -15.37 -9.03 3.93
N GLY A 31 -15.51 -7.70 3.97
CA GLY A 31 -16.79 -7.02 3.95
C GLY A 31 -17.02 -6.26 2.65
N GLN A 32 -18.28 -6.03 2.29
CA GLN A 32 -18.65 -5.15 1.19
C GLN A 32 -19.26 -3.85 1.73
N THR A 33 -18.72 -2.73 1.29
CA THR A 33 -19.21 -1.39 1.64
C THR A 33 -20.16 -0.90 0.55
N LYS A 34 -21.30 -0.36 0.97
CA LYS A 34 -22.31 0.27 0.10
C LYS A 34 -22.77 1.57 0.78
N GLY A 35 -23.13 2.56 -0.02
CA GLY A 35 -23.62 3.85 0.46
C GLY A 35 -23.46 4.93 -0.60
N PRO A 36 -24.04 6.11 -0.38
CA PRO A 36 -23.96 7.22 -1.33
C PRO A 36 -22.52 7.72 -1.56
N ASP A 37 -21.66 7.62 -0.54
CA ASP A 37 -20.25 8.04 -0.64
C ASP A 37 -19.39 7.13 -1.53
N CYS A 38 -19.85 5.89 -1.82
CA CYS A 38 -19.18 5.02 -2.78
C CYS A 38 -19.24 5.56 -4.23
N ALA A 39 -20.10 6.54 -4.52
CA ALA A 39 -20.10 7.28 -5.78
C ALA A 39 -18.90 8.23 -5.92
N ARG A 40 -18.19 8.49 -4.81
CA ARG A 40 -16.90 9.20 -4.75
C ARG A 40 -15.84 8.22 -4.24
N PRO A 41 -15.44 7.23 -5.06
CA PRO A 41 -14.46 6.25 -4.62
C PRO A 41 -13.10 6.90 -4.40
N PHE A 42 -12.34 6.31 -3.49
CA PHE A 42 -10.96 6.72 -3.21
C PHE A 42 -10.06 6.37 -4.40
N ALA A 43 -10.20 5.16 -4.93
CA ALA A 43 -9.37 4.64 -6.01
C ALA A 43 -10.17 3.75 -6.96
N THR A 44 -9.55 3.39 -8.08
CA THR A 44 -10.03 2.34 -8.98
C THR A 44 -9.00 1.22 -9.07
N ILE A 45 -9.46 -0.02 -9.00
CA ILE A 45 -8.67 -1.25 -9.13
C ILE A 45 -9.21 -1.99 -10.34
N ASP A 46 -8.42 -2.15 -11.41
CA ASP A 46 -8.84 -2.84 -12.65
C ASP A 46 -10.21 -2.37 -13.17
N GLY A 47 -10.46 -1.05 -13.14
CA GLY A 47 -11.73 -0.43 -13.55
C GLY A 47 -12.87 -0.53 -12.54
N ARG A 48 -12.70 -1.24 -11.43
CA ARG A 48 -13.66 -1.30 -10.31
C ARG A 48 -13.38 -0.18 -9.30
N ALA A 49 -14.43 0.50 -8.86
CA ALA A 49 -14.35 1.49 -7.79
C ALA A 49 -14.04 0.85 -6.43
N ASP A 50 -13.10 1.43 -5.68
CA ASP A 50 -12.80 1.09 -4.30
C ASP A 50 -12.97 2.29 -3.36
N GLY A 51 -13.49 1.99 -2.17
CA GLY A 51 -13.62 2.96 -1.10
C GLY A 51 -14.81 3.92 -1.24
N ALA A 52 -14.82 4.89 -0.33
CA ALA A 52 -15.85 5.92 -0.23
C ALA A 52 -15.23 7.19 0.34
N THR A 53 -15.66 8.33 -0.18
CA THR A 53 -15.21 9.65 0.26
C THR A 53 -16.41 10.53 0.58
N SER A 54 -16.38 11.17 1.75
CA SER A 54 -17.40 12.16 2.12
C SER A 54 -17.45 13.31 1.10
N ALA A 55 -18.59 14.00 1.04
CA ALA A 55 -18.77 15.11 0.10
C ALA A 55 -17.74 16.25 0.26
N ASP A 56 -17.23 16.45 1.48
CA ASP A 56 -16.22 17.44 1.81
C ASP A 56 -14.76 16.91 1.73
N GLY A 57 -14.57 15.64 1.35
CA GLY A 57 -13.26 15.03 1.19
C GLY A 57 -12.52 14.70 2.49
N ARG A 58 -13.13 14.92 3.67
CA ARG A 58 -12.44 14.78 4.96
C ARG A 58 -12.47 13.36 5.53
N ILE A 59 -13.45 12.56 5.12
CA ILE A 59 -13.59 11.17 5.54
C ILE A 59 -13.35 10.30 4.31
N ILE A 60 -12.31 9.47 4.38
CA ILE A 60 -11.91 8.57 3.32
C ILE A 60 -11.83 7.16 3.91
N GLY A 61 -12.51 6.22 3.27
CA GLY A 61 -12.37 4.79 3.53
C GLY A 61 -11.96 4.06 2.27
N SER A 62 -11.06 3.08 2.38
CA SER A 62 -10.60 2.23 1.30
C SER A 62 -10.18 0.87 1.86
N TYR A 63 -10.27 -0.18 1.06
CA TYR A 63 -9.74 -1.49 1.41
C TYR A 63 -8.28 -1.70 0.97
N LEU A 64 -7.68 -0.68 0.39
CA LEU A 64 -6.30 -0.71 -0.05
C LEU A 64 -5.36 -0.53 1.15
N HIS A 65 -4.25 -1.25 1.11
CA HIS A 65 -3.17 -1.19 2.08
C HIS A 65 -1.83 -1.03 1.34
N GLY A 66 -0.83 -0.48 2.03
CA GLY A 66 0.55 -0.38 1.51
C GLY A 66 0.79 0.79 0.54
N MET A 67 -0.25 1.54 0.17
CA MET A 67 -0.18 2.65 -0.79
C MET A 67 0.89 3.72 -0.48
N PHE A 68 1.15 4.00 0.79
CA PHE A 68 2.13 5.01 1.20
C PHE A 68 3.59 4.58 1.04
N SER A 69 3.86 3.32 0.66
CA SER A 69 5.20 2.89 0.26
C SER A 69 5.61 3.45 -1.10
N ASN A 70 4.65 3.88 -1.93
CA ASN A 70 4.92 4.59 -3.17
C ASN A 70 5.18 6.07 -2.86
N ASP A 71 6.41 6.53 -3.07
CA ASP A 71 6.86 7.87 -2.70
C ASP A 71 6.12 8.97 -3.46
N THR A 72 5.90 8.80 -4.75
CA THR A 72 5.18 9.76 -5.61
C THR A 72 3.73 9.90 -5.16
N PHE A 73 3.05 8.78 -4.91
CA PHE A 73 1.69 8.79 -4.39
C PHE A 73 1.63 9.43 -2.99
N ARG A 74 2.51 9.02 -2.06
CA ARG A 74 2.57 9.55 -0.70
C ARG A 74 2.76 11.07 -0.71
N ALA A 75 3.72 11.57 -1.50
CA ALA A 75 3.99 13.00 -1.60
C ALA A 75 2.78 13.76 -2.15
N ALA A 76 2.13 13.27 -3.22
CA ALA A 76 0.97 13.91 -3.81
C ALA A 76 -0.25 13.89 -2.87
N PHE A 77 -0.48 12.78 -2.17
CA PHE A 77 -1.57 12.64 -1.19
C PHE A 77 -1.37 13.62 -0.02
N LEU A 78 -0.18 13.67 0.57
CA LEU A 78 0.13 14.59 1.66
C LEU A 78 0.02 16.06 1.23
N ALA A 79 0.42 16.38 -0.01
CA ALA A 79 0.29 17.73 -0.55
C ALA A 79 -1.17 18.21 -0.60
N GLN A 80 -2.14 17.31 -0.83
CA GLN A 80 -3.58 17.64 -0.76
C GLN A 80 -4.03 18.05 0.65
N LEU A 81 -3.31 17.61 1.68
CA LEU A 81 -3.53 17.98 3.08
C LEU A 81 -2.69 19.21 3.50
N GLY A 82 -1.96 19.83 2.57
CA GLY A 82 -1.04 20.93 2.85
C GLY A 82 0.26 20.49 3.53
N ILE A 83 0.59 19.19 3.50
CA ILE A 83 1.77 18.61 4.13
C ILE A 83 2.80 18.30 3.04
N LYS A 84 4.04 18.74 3.24
CA LYS A 84 5.17 18.32 2.39
C LYS A 84 5.71 16.98 2.90
N SER A 85 5.84 15.99 2.03
CA SER A 85 6.55 14.75 2.37
C SER A 85 8.04 15.04 2.54
N GLU A 86 8.58 14.75 3.72
CA GLU A 86 10.03 14.83 4.01
C GLU A 86 10.73 13.47 3.87
N LEU A 87 9.95 12.38 3.83
CA LEU A 87 10.45 11.04 3.53
C LEU A 87 10.82 10.94 2.05
N GLY A 88 12.11 10.66 1.80
CA GLY A 88 12.70 10.42 0.48
C GLY A 88 12.29 9.07 -0.11
N ASN A 89 13.25 8.33 -0.67
CA ASN A 89 12.99 7.07 -1.36
C ASN A 89 12.88 5.90 -0.37
N TYR A 90 11.70 5.74 0.24
CA TYR A 90 11.48 4.73 1.29
C TYR A 90 11.81 3.32 0.79
N ARG A 91 11.46 3.01 -0.46
CA ARG A 91 11.74 1.70 -1.04
C ARG A 91 13.25 1.46 -1.14
N GLN A 92 14.00 2.45 -1.61
CA GLN A 92 15.46 2.34 -1.70
C GLN A 92 16.11 2.25 -0.31
N ASP A 93 15.59 2.95 0.69
CA ASP A 93 16.10 2.86 2.06
C ASP A 93 15.91 1.44 2.64
N VAL A 94 14.76 0.82 2.37
CA VAL A 94 14.50 -0.58 2.76
C VAL A 94 15.47 -1.53 2.07
N GLU A 95 15.62 -1.45 0.75
CA GLU A 95 16.56 -2.30 0.00
C GLU A 95 17.99 -2.12 0.50
N THR A 96 18.44 -0.88 0.69
CA THR A 96 19.79 -0.58 1.21
C THR A 96 20.00 -1.19 2.60
N THR A 97 18.97 -1.13 3.47
CA THR A 97 19.04 -1.70 4.81
C THR A 97 19.11 -3.23 4.75
N LEU A 98 18.35 -3.86 3.85
CA LEU A 98 18.36 -5.31 3.66
C LEU A 98 19.71 -5.79 3.11
N ASP A 99 20.29 -5.08 2.15
CA ASP A 99 21.63 -5.37 1.62
C ASP A 99 22.70 -5.26 2.71
N GLN A 100 22.62 -4.23 3.56
CA GLN A 100 23.53 -4.07 4.69
C GLN A 100 23.39 -5.19 5.72
N LEU A 101 22.16 -5.62 5.99
CA LEU A 101 21.90 -6.75 6.88
C LEU A 101 22.44 -8.06 6.29
N ALA A 102 22.22 -8.30 5.00
CA ALA A 102 22.75 -9.48 4.31
C ALA A 102 24.29 -9.53 4.38
N ALA A 103 24.96 -8.42 4.08
CA ALA A 103 26.42 -8.31 4.19
C ALA A 103 26.92 -8.53 5.63
N HIS A 104 26.18 -8.05 6.63
CA HIS A 104 26.52 -8.30 8.03
C HIS A 104 26.40 -9.78 8.40
N LEU A 105 25.35 -10.46 7.94
CA LEU A 105 25.16 -11.90 8.16
C LEU A 105 26.26 -12.71 7.47
N GLU A 106 26.60 -12.41 6.21
CA GLU A 106 27.70 -13.06 5.48
C GLU A 106 29.05 -12.96 6.20
N GLN A 107 29.28 -11.86 6.93
CA GLN A 107 30.54 -11.65 7.67
C GLN A 107 30.60 -12.39 9.00
N HIS A 108 29.46 -12.66 9.64
CA HIS A 108 29.40 -13.13 11.02
C HIS A 108 28.73 -14.48 11.20
N VAL A 109 28.11 -15.02 10.15
CA VAL A 109 27.37 -16.27 10.18
C VAL A 109 27.88 -17.16 9.05
N ASP A 110 28.15 -18.42 9.37
CA ASP A 110 28.48 -19.45 8.38
C ASP A 110 27.19 -19.87 7.65
N LEU A 111 26.83 -19.10 6.62
CA LEU A 111 25.62 -19.32 5.84
C LEU A 111 25.66 -20.66 5.09
N ASP A 112 26.85 -21.09 4.67
CA ASP A 112 27.04 -22.38 3.98
C ASP A 112 26.70 -23.55 4.91
N GLU A 113 27.16 -23.51 6.16
CA GLU A 113 26.84 -24.54 7.16
C GLU A 113 25.34 -24.52 7.54
N ILE A 114 24.73 -23.33 7.66
CA ILE A 114 23.28 -23.23 7.89
C ILE A 114 22.49 -23.84 6.72
N LEU A 115 22.85 -23.50 5.48
CA LEU A 115 22.20 -24.05 4.29
C LEU A 115 22.40 -25.56 4.19
N ARG A 116 23.58 -26.07 4.55
CA ARG A 116 23.88 -27.51 4.60
C ARG A 116 23.02 -28.26 5.63
N LEU A 117 22.70 -27.64 6.76
CA LEU A 117 21.83 -28.23 7.80
C LEU A 117 20.33 -28.16 7.47
N ALA A 118 19.93 -27.25 6.59
CA ALA A 118 18.53 -27.06 6.19
C ALA A 118 18.07 -28.01 5.07
N HIS A 119 18.99 -28.79 4.49
CA HIS A 119 18.77 -29.80 3.45
C HIS A 119 19.02 -31.20 4.01
#